data_AF-A0AAW1M4X5-F1
#
_entry.id   AF-A0AAW1M4X5-F1
#
_cell.length_a   1.000
_cell.length_b   1.000
_cell.length_c   1.000
_cell.angle_alpha   90.00
_cell.angle_beta   90.00
_cell.angle_gamma   90.00
#
_symmetry.space_group_name_H-M   'P 1'
#
loop_
_entity.id
_entity.type
_entity.pdbx_description
1 polymer ?
#
loop_
_entity_poly.entity_id
_entity_poly.type
_entity_poly.pdbx_seq_one_letter_code
_entity_poly.pdbx_strand_id
1 'polypeptide(L)'
;MLAVIDIIDHNQVYWSIRVYGYEGGTRKSSKVPQWMKLDCARQPGIKECGYYIMRYMLEIVTSRHSMRSIDELFQDTTSYSQDEIDGVRDLWADYFLNA
;
A
#
# COMPACT_ATOMS: atom_id res chain seq x y z
N MET A 1 -8.33 -12.41 10.61
CA MET A 1 -8.06 -11.52 9.46
C MET A 1 -6.73 -10.79 9.69
N LEU A 2 -5.62 -11.54 9.72
CA LEU A 2 -4.25 -11.02 9.83
C LEU A 2 -3.26 -11.73 8.89
N ALA A 3 -3.69 -12.79 8.19
CA ALA A 3 -2.77 -13.71 7.53
C ALA A 3 -2.22 -13.23 6.17
N VAL A 4 -2.71 -12.12 5.58
CA VAL A 4 -2.29 -11.73 4.21
C VAL A 4 -1.03 -10.86 4.22
N ILE A 5 -0.76 -10.12 5.31
CA ILE A 5 0.47 -9.32 5.46
C ILE A 5 1.65 -10.20 5.91
N ASP A 6 1.40 -11.33 6.58
CA ASP A 6 2.44 -12.26 7.03
C ASP A 6 3.02 -13.16 5.91
N ILE A 7 2.50 -13.09 4.68
CA ILE A 7 2.93 -13.99 3.57
C ILE A 7 4.29 -13.57 2.99
N ILE A 8 4.66 -12.29 3.12
CA ILE A 8 5.98 -11.81 2.69
C ILE A 8 6.87 -11.73 3.92
N ASP A 9 7.55 -12.83 4.22
CA ASP A 9 8.60 -12.86 5.24
C ASP A 9 9.62 -11.73 4.97
N HIS A 10 9.92 -10.93 6.01
CA HIS A 10 10.91 -9.85 6.01
C HIS A 10 12.21 -10.25 5.31
N ASN A 11 12.57 -11.53 5.40
CA ASN A 11 13.76 -12.09 4.82
C ASN A 11 13.73 -12.08 3.27
N GLN A 12 12.58 -12.37 2.64
CA GLN A 12 12.46 -12.47 1.17
C GLN A 12 12.65 -11.11 0.48
N VAL A 13 12.05 -10.05 1.02
CA VAL A 13 12.22 -8.67 0.50
C VAL A 13 13.64 -8.16 0.76
N TYR A 14 14.21 -8.47 1.92
CA TYR A 14 15.59 -8.14 2.22
C TYR A 14 16.58 -8.77 1.22
N TRP A 15 16.43 -10.06 0.93
CA TRP A 15 17.31 -10.76 -0.02
C TRP A 15 17.16 -10.22 -1.44
N SER A 16 15.94 -9.98 -1.91
CA SER A 16 15.71 -9.45 -3.26
C SER A 16 16.33 -8.05 -3.47
N ILE A 17 16.22 -7.14 -2.49
CA ILE A 17 16.85 -5.82 -2.55
C ILE A 17 18.37 -5.92 -2.62
N ARG A 18 18.96 -6.84 -1.85
CA ARG A 18 20.41 -7.07 -1.86
C ARG A 18 20.91 -7.62 -3.18
N VAL A 19 20.19 -8.57 -3.77
CA VAL A 19 20.52 -9.13 -5.10
C VAL A 19 20.45 -8.03 -6.16
N TYR A 20 19.38 -7.25 -6.18
CA TYR A 20 19.24 -6.12 -7.11
C TYR A 20 20.39 -5.10 -6.97
N GLY A 21 20.79 -4.76 -5.74
CA GLY A 21 21.91 -3.86 -5.49
C GLY A 21 23.28 -4.43 -5.91
N TYR A 22 23.45 -5.75 -5.84
CA TYR A 22 24.66 -6.46 -6.26
C TYR A 22 24.78 -6.55 -7.79
N GLU A 23 23.68 -6.91 -8.47
CA GLU A 23 23.62 -7.01 -9.93
C GLU A 23 23.69 -5.65 -10.63
N GLY A 24 23.14 -4.59 -10.03
CA GLY A 24 23.14 -3.23 -10.56
C GLY A 24 24.46 -2.46 -10.43
N GLY A 25 25.54 -3.07 -9.92
CA GLY A 25 26.86 -2.43 -9.77
C GLY A 25 26.94 -1.30 -8.72
N THR A 26 25.82 -0.96 -8.08
CA THR A 26 25.77 0.06 -7.03
C THR A 26 26.21 -0.52 -5.69
N ARG A 27 27.52 -0.43 -5.38
CA ARG A 27 28.08 -0.71 -4.04
C ARG A 27 27.64 0.29 -2.94
N LYS A 28 26.56 1.03 -3.15
CA LYS A 28 26.00 1.88 -2.10
C LYS A 28 25.33 0.93 -1.12
N SER A 29 25.73 0.98 0.15
CA SER A 29 25.04 0.33 1.27
C SER A 29 23.54 0.45 1.03
N SER A 30 22.92 -0.64 0.56
CA SER A 30 21.49 -0.68 0.31
C SER A 30 20.88 -0.54 1.69
N LYS A 31 20.45 0.68 2.05
CA LYS A 31 19.80 0.93 3.32
C LYS A 31 18.73 -0.13 3.46
N VAL A 32 18.84 -0.90 4.54
CA VAL A 32 17.83 -1.93 4.84
C VAL A 32 16.48 -1.21 4.86
N PRO A 33 15.48 -1.68 4.10
CA PRO A 33 14.17 -1.07 4.14
C PRO A 33 13.68 -1.06 5.58
N GLN A 34 13.23 0.11 6.03
CA GLN A 34 12.58 0.22 7.32
C GLN A 34 11.14 -0.21 7.15
N TRP A 35 10.78 -1.28 7.86
CA TRP A 35 9.40 -1.71 7.97
C TRP A 35 8.66 -0.78 8.93
N MET A 36 7.54 -0.27 8.48
CA MET A 36 6.69 0.62 9.24
C MET A 36 5.32 -0.01 9.36
N LYS A 37 4.78 -0.04 10.59
CA LYS A 37 3.39 -0.38 10.82
C LYS A 37 2.57 0.89 10.74
N LEU A 38 1.57 0.90 9.87
CA LEU A 38 0.69 2.04 9.64
C LEU A 38 -0.68 1.77 10.28
N ASP A 39 -1.29 2.83 10.80
CA ASP A 39 -2.64 2.81 11.33
C ASP A 39 -3.61 3.23 10.22
N CYS A 40 -3.92 2.27 9.34
CA CYS A 40 -4.82 2.45 8.18
C CYS A 40 -6.25 1.96 8.49
N ALA A 41 -7.21 2.41 7.66
CA ALA A 41 -8.61 2.02 7.72
C ALA A 41 -8.79 0.49 7.77
N ARG A 42 -9.56 -0.01 8.73
CA ARG A 42 -9.68 -1.47 8.90
C ARG A 42 -10.96 -1.97 8.27
N GLN A 43 -10.84 -2.89 7.32
CA GLN A 43 -12.01 -3.55 6.74
C GLN A 43 -12.73 -4.41 7.80
N PRO A 44 -14.07 -4.35 7.89
CA PRO A 44 -14.84 -5.16 8.85
C PRO A 44 -14.95 -6.63 8.44
N GLY A 45 -14.86 -6.94 7.14
CA GLY A 45 -15.08 -8.23 6.50
C GLY A 45 -13.97 -8.59 5.49
N ILE A 46 -14.22 -9.60 4.66
CA ILE A 46 -13.24 -10.15 3.72
C ILE A 46 -13.51 -9.80 2.25
N LYS A 47 -14.66 -9.20 1.95
CA LYS A 47 -15.14 -9.03 0.56
C LYS A 47 -14.67 -7.72 -0.05
N GLU A 48 -14.43 -6.73 0.79
CA GLU A 48 -14.10 -5.36 0.44
C GLU A 48 -12.59 -5.10 0.38
N CYS A 49 -11.76 -6.11 0.66
CA CYS A 49 -10.30 -5.96 0.73
C CYS A 49 -9.69 -5.37 -0.54
N GLY A 50 -10.19 -5.76 -1.71
CA GLY A 50 -9.74 -5.20 -2.98
C GLY A 50 -9.95 -3.69 -3.05
N TYR A 51 -11.09 -3.17 -2.57
CA TYR A 51 -11.40 -1.75 -2.58
C TYR A 51 -10.51 -0.95 -1.63
N TYR A 52 -10.21 -1.49 -0.45
CA TYR A 52 -9.27 -0.87 0.49
C TYR A 52 -7.87 -0.76 -0.13
N ILE A 53 -7.35 -1.85 -0.72
CA ILE A 53 -6.04 -1.83 -1.37
C ILE A 53 -6.00 -0.83 -2.54
N MET A 54 -7.03 -0.83 -3.39
CA MET A 54 -7.14 0.12 -4.50
C MET A 54 -7.17 1.58 -4.01
N ARG A 55 -7.89 1.86 -2.92
CA ARG A 55 -7.93 3.18 -2.29
C ARG A 55 -6.55 3.60 -1.76
N TYR A 56 -5.87 2.72 -1.04
CA TYR A 56 -4.52 3.00 -0.52
C TYR A 56 -3.51 3.29 -1.62
N MET A 57 -3.54 2.50 -2.70
CA MET A 57 -2.68 2.74 -3.84
C MET A 57 -2.96 4.13 -4.45
N LEU A 58 -4.24 4.49 -4.62
CA LEU A 58 -4.64 5.79 -5.14
C LEU A 58 -4.16 6.94 -4.25
N GLU A 59 -4.33 6.85 -2.93
CA GLU A 59 -3.90 7.88 -1.97
C GLU A 59 -2.38 8.05 -1.98
N ILE A 60 -1.62 6.96 -2.04
CA ILE A 60 -0.14 6.99 -2.10
C ILE A 60 0.33 7.69 -3.38
N VAL A 61 -0.23 7.35 -4.54
CA VAL A 61 0.24 7.93 -5.82
C VAL A 61 -0.17 9.39 -5.98
N THR A 62 -1.36 9.77 -5.48
CA THR A 62 -1.87 11.15 -5.57
C THR A 62 -1.20 12.08 -4.57
N SER A 63 -0.81 11.58 -3.40
CA SER A 63 -0.21 12.40 -2.33
C SER A 63 1.33 12.49 -2.40
N ARG A 64 1.94 11.95 -3.47
CA ARG A 64 3.39 11.81 -3.61
C ARG A 64 4.17 13.13 -3.49
N HIS A 65 3.57 14.26 -3.84
CA HIS A 65 4.23 15.57 -3.82
C HIS A 65 3.90 16.43 -2.60
N SER A 66 2.88 16.07 -1.83
CA SER A 66 2.36 16.91 -0.73
C SER A 66 2.80 16.43 0.66
N MET A 67 3.30 15.21 0.81
CA MET A 67 3.55 14.60 2.11
C MET A 67 5.03 14.34 2.38
N ARG A 68 5.44 14.44 3.65
CA ARG A 68 6.81 14.16 4.06
C ARG A 68 7.04 12.67 4.31
N SER A 69 6.01 11.95 4.74
CA SER A 69 6.06 10.51 4.99
C SER A 69 4.70 9.82 4.83
N ILE A 70 4.73 8.49 4.76
CA ILE A 70 3.52 7.66 4.54
C ILE A 70 2.67 7.55 5.82
N ASP A 71 3.25 7.63 7.01
CA ASP A 71 2.52 7.65 8.28
C ASP A 71 1.72 8.95 8.49
N GLU A 72 2.07 10.04 7.80
CA GLU A 72 1.22 11.23 7.76
C GLU A 72 -0.08 10.98 6.97
N LEU A 73 -0.07 10.04 6.03
CA LEU A 73 -1.22 9.71 5.17
C LEU A 73 -2.19 8.76 5.85
N PHE A 74 -1.67 7.85 6.66
CA PHE A 74 -2.45 6.79 7.29
C PHE A 74 -2.43 6.93 8.81
N GLN A 75 -3.40 7.67 9.34
CA GLN A 75 -3.60 7.90 10.78
C GLN A 75 -5.01 7.52 11.27
N ASP A 76 -5.88 7.11 10.35
CA ASP A 76 -7.25 6.73 10.67
C ASP A 76 -7.45 5.23 10.47
N THR A 77 -8.00 4.59 11.50
CA THR A 77 -8.32 3.15 11.51
C THR A 77 -9.79 2.87 11.26
N THR A 78 -10.61 3.92 11.15
CA THR A 78 -12.04 3.85 10.85
C THR A 78 -12.26 3.11 9.55
N SER A 79 -13.22 2.18 9.56
CA SER A 79 -13.64 1.48 8.35
C SER A 79 -14.28 2.46 7.36
N TYR A 80 -13.97 2.31 6.08
CA TYR A 80 -14.70 3.01 5.03
C TYR A 80 -16.18 2.66 5.06
N SER A 81 -16.99 3.68 4.85
CA SER A 81 -18.42 3.54 4.57
C SER A 81 -18.66 2.89 3.21
N GLN A 82 -19.88 2.41 2.98
CA GLN A 82 -20.26 1.86 1.69
C GLN A 82 -20.16 2.91 0.58
N ASP A 83 -20.48 4.18 0.87
CA ASP A 83 -20.41 5.27 -0.10
C ASP A 83 -18.97 5.54 -0.54
N GLU A 84 -18.00 5.46 0.38
CA GLU A 84 -16.58 5.59 0.04
C GLU A 84 -16.08 4.41 -0.80
N ILE A 85 -16.51 3.19 -0.48
CA ILE A 85 -16.20 1.99 -1.26
C ILE A 85 -16.80 2.10 -2.67
N ASP A 86 -18.06 2.54 -2.76
CA ASP A 86 -18.75 2.74 -4.04
C ASP A 86 -18.08 3.83 -4.86
N GLY A 87 -17.62 4.92 -4.24
CA GLY A 87 -16.83 5.95 -4.91
C GLY A 87 -15.52 5.42 -5.49
N VAL A 88 -14.83 4.52 -4.79
CA VAL A 88 -13.64 3.83 -5.33
C VAL A 88 -14.03 2.95 -6.52
N ARG A 89 -15.08 2.14 -6.39
CA ARG A 89 -15.56 1.27 -7.45
C ARG A 89 -15.89 2.06 -8.71
N ASP A 90 -16.63 3.15 -8.57
CA ASP A 90 -17.09 3.96 -9.70
C ASP A 90 -15.92 4.68 -10.37
N LEU A 91 -14.96 5.19 -9.60
CA LEU A 91 -13.72 5.78 -10.13
C LEU A 91 -12.93 4.79 -10.99
N TRP A 92 -12.76 3.55 -10.52
CA TRP A 92 -12.03 2.53 -11.29
C TRP A 92 -12.85 2.03 -12.47
N ALA A 93 -14.17 1.87 -12.32
CA ALA A 93 -15.04 1.48 -13.42
C ALA A 93 -15.02 2.53 -14.55
N ASP A 94 -15.10 3.81 -14.20
CA ASP A 94 -14.98 4.91 -15.16
C ASP A 94 -13.63 4.87 -15.87
N TYR A 95 -12.53 4.73 -15.11
CA TYR A 95 -11.21 4.59 -15.70
C TYR A 95 -11.13 3.40 -16.66
N PHE A 96 -11.57 2.20 -16.29
CA PHE A 96 -11.42 1.04 -17.19
C PHE A 96 -12.36 1.03 -18.39
N LEU A 97 -13.53 1.67 -18.27
CA LEU A 97 -14.53 1.70 -19.35
C LEU A 97 -14.32 2.88 -20.31
N ASN A 98 -13.72 3.97 -19.84
CA ASN A 98 -13.60 5.22 -20.59
C ASN A 98 -12.14 5.68 -20.81
N ALA A 99 -11.12 4.95 -20.34
CA ALA A 99 -9.70 5.30 -20.60
C ALA A 99 -9.18 4.89 -21.98
#